data_AF-A0A8S1BBY3-F1
#
_entry.id   AF-A0A8S1BBY3-F1
#
_cell.length_a   1.000
_cell.length_b   1.000
_cell.length_c   1.000
_cell.angle_alpha   90.00
_cell.angle_beta   90.00
_cell.angle_gamma   90.00
#
_symmetry.space_group_name_H-M   'P 1'
#
loop_
_entity.id
_entity.type
_entity.pdbx_description
1 polymer ?
#
loop_
_entity_poly.entity_id
_entity_poly.type
_entity_poly.pdbx_seq_one_letter_code
_entity_poly.pdbx_strand_id
1 'polypeptide(L)'
;MFMRAGVNYEDTVFLFTDTQITKEEFLEDINNIAQLCKLHLCFCMSPVGEAFRRRCRMFPSLVNCCTIDWFTKWPPEALHSVALQCLQPLGNQEVIEKISNICVTMHQDVDEEIEFSCGLQKLYETYDVVGVMEAQVREMEPILARKAEEGIALVNRLKVEQKAADEVKQMVMKDEAEAKIKAAEVKEIADEAKADLALAMPAMEAAQEALKSLNKADINELKAFQKPPTLVRFVMEPVCILLGVKPDWDHTKSILKKLKAYLTHKDFNPDTVVKVSKVCRSMVLWVQAIDMYAKVFRVVEPKIIKHKEAAAILKSVMAVLRAKQKEVEEIEEKLAKMLDELRVRIHTQFTRV
;
A
#
# COMPACT_ATOMS: atom_id res chain seq x y z
N MET A 1 57.91 1.56 -21.46
CA MET A 1 57.20 2.77 -21.91
C MET A 1 57.26 3.85 -20.86
N PHE A 2 56.55 3.69 -19.74
CA PHE A 2 56.40 4.71 -18.69
C PHE A 2 57.69 5.15 -18.00
N MET A 3 58.62 4.24 -17.72
CA MET A 3 59.88 4.60 -17.04
C MET A 3 60.78 5.50 -17.91
N ARG A 4 60.84 5.26 -19.22
CA ARG A 4 61.66 6.06 -20.14
C ARG A 4 61.09 7.47 -20.35
N ALA A 5 59.78 7.56 -20.61
CA ALA A 5 59.13 8.85 -20.84
C ALA A 5 58.90 9.67 -19.54
N GLY A 6 58.60 8.98 -18.43
CA GLY A 6 58.19 9.63 -17.17
C GLY A 6 59.29 9.84 -16.13
N VAL A 7 60.31 8.96 -16.07
CA VAL A 7 61.41 9.07 -15.07
C VAL A 7 62.68 9.60 -15.71
N ASN A 8 63.04 9.09 -16.90
CA ASN A 8 64.27 9.50 -17.59
C ASN A 8 64.09 10.76 -18.46
N TYR A 9 62.86 11.24 -18.65
CA TYR A 9 62.54 12.37 -19.53
C TYR A 9 63.11 12.24 -20.95
N GLU A 10 63.19 11.00 -21.46
CA GLU A 10 63.62 10.70 -22.83
C GLU A 10 62.45 10.87 -23.80
N ASP A 11 62.66 11.61 -24.90
CA ASP A 11 61.69 11.71 -25.98
C ASP A 11 61.56 10.33 -26.66
N THR A 12 60.41 9.67 -26.46
CA THR A 12 60.17 8.29 -26.95
C THR A 12 58.93 8.20 -27.82
N VAL A 13 59.06 7.49 -28.95
CA VAL A 13 57.98 7.21 -29.89
C VAL A 13 57.63 5.71 -29.82
N PHE A 14 56.34 5.39 -29.67
CA PHE A 14 55.83 4.03 -29.75
C PHE A 14 54.89 3.88 -30.94
N LEU A 15 55.17 2.88 -31.77
CA LEU A 15 54.38 2.53 -32.94
C LEU A 15 53.59 1.25 -32.65
N PHE A 16 52.28 1.29 -32.87
CA PHE A 16 51.39 0.15 -32.76
C PHE A 16 50.72 -0.14 -34.09
N THR A 17 50.85 -1.38 -34.57
CA THR A 17 50.11 -1.85 -35.74
C THR A 17 48.78 -2.48 -35.33
N ASP A 18 47.79 -2.44 -36.22
CA ASP A 18 46.46 -3.02 -35.99
C ASP A 18 46.53 -4.49 -35.51
N THR A 19 47.48 -5.25 -36.06
CA THR A 19 47.73 -6.67 -35.73
C THR A 19 48.27 -6.91 -34.32
N GLN A 20 48.88 -5.91 -33.69
CA GLN A 20 49.43 -6.02 -32.33
C GLN A 20 48.36 -5.80 -31.25
N ILE A 21 47.21 -5.23 -31.62
CA ILE A 21 46.09 -4.94 -30.72
C ILE A 21 45.20 -6.19 -30.62
N THR A 22 45.64 -7.17 -29.83
CA THR A 22 44.89 -8.41 -29.58
C THR A 22 43.85 -8.28 -28.46
N LYS A 23 44.06 -7.34 -27.53
CA LYS A 23 43.16 -7.07 -26.40
C LYS A 23 42.74 -5.61 -26.42
N GLU A 24 41.43 -5.36 -26.31
CA GLU A 24 40.89 -3.98 -26.31
C GLU A 24 41.17 -3.24 -25.01
N GLU A 25 41.36 -3.94 -23.89
CA GLU A 25 41.79 -3.38 -22.59
C GLU A 25 43.04 -2.52 -22.70
N PHE A 26 43.94 -2.87 -23.63
CA PHE A 26 45.15 -2.10 -23.90
C PHE A 26 44.86 -0.67 -24.39
N LEU A 27 43.77 -0.48 -25.15
CA LEU A 27 43.37 0.84 -25.63
C LEU A 27 42.71 1.67 -24.52
N GLU A 28 42.09 1.05 -23.51
CA GLU A 28 41.60 1.75 -22.31
C GLU A 28 42.76 2.35 -21.52
N ASP A 29 43.82 1.56 -21.30
CA ASP A 29 45.02 2.03 -20.61
C ASP A 29 45.69 3.17 -21.35
N ILE A 30 45.72 3.12 -22.69
CA ILE A 30 46.31 4.19 -23.51
C ILE A 30 45.43 5.45 -23.53
N ASN A 31 44.11 5.29 -23.57
CA ASN A 31 43.14 6.39 -23.56
C ASN A 31 43.30 7.27 -22.30
N ASN A 32 43.70 6.68 -21.19
CA ASN A 32 43.93 7.39 -19.92
C ASN A 32 45.26 8.16 -19.85
N ILE A 33 46.25 7.80 -20.68
CA ILE A 33 47.63 8.33 -20.60
C ILE A 33 48.01 9.23 -21.79
N ALA A 34 47.16 9.33 -22.81
CA ALA A 34 47.40 10.10 -24.03
C ALA A 34 47.66 11.61 -23.82
N GLN A 35 47.47 12.11 -22.59
CA GLN A 35 47.67 13.51 -22.20
C GLN A 35 49.09 13.82 -21.66
N LEU A 36 49.99 12.83 -21.55
CA LEU A 36 51.34 13.03 -21.00
C LEU A 36 52.28 13.70 -22.02
N CYS A 37 52.91 14.81 -21.63
CA CYS A 37 53.58 15.77 -22.53
C CYS A 37 54.90 15.30 -23.20
N LYS A 38 55.38 14.08 -22.96
CA LYS A 38 56.69 13.57 -23.44
C LYS A 38 56.65 12.19 -24.11
N LEU A 39 55.45 11.69 -24.37
CA LEU A 39 55.23 10.38 -24.98
C LEU A 39 54.52 10.55 -26.32
N HIS A 40 55.16 10.16 -27.41
CA HIS A 40 54.54 10.18 -28.74
C HIS A 40 54.02 8.80 -29.10
N LEU A 41 52.71 8.72 -29.36
CA LEU A 41 52.00 7.49 -29.71
C LEU A 41 51.59 7.55 -31.18
N CYS A 42 51.94 6.52 -31.95
CA CYS A 42 51.54 6.37 -33.34
C CYS A 42 50.78 5.05 -33.52
N PHE A 43 49.56 5.14 -34.05
CA PHE A 43 48.72 3.99 -34.36
C PHE A 43 48.56 3.84 -35.87
N CYS A 44 48.95 2.68 -36.38
CA CYS A 44 48.71 2.27 -37.76
C CYS A 44 47.51 1.32 -37.78
N MET A 45 46.31 1.89 -37.94
CA MET A 45 45.05 1.12 -38.01
C MET A 45 44.47 1.19 -39.41
N SER A 46 43.85 0.09 -39.84
CA SER A 46 43.14 0.08 -41.12
C SER A 46 41.74 0.69 -40.96
N PRO A 47 41.30 1.60 -41.84
CA PRO A 47 39.90 2.05 -41.86
C PRO A 47 38.95 0.97 -42.42
N VAL A 48 39.49 -0.12 -42.95
CA VAL A 48 38.71 -1.22 -43.53
C VAL A 48 38.12 -2.08 -42.40
N GLY A 49 36.80 -2.30 -42.47
CA GLY A 49 36.05 -3.06 -41.47
C GLY A 49 35.47 -2.19 -40.33
N GLU A 50 34.81 -2.82 -39.37
CA GLU A 50 34.13 -2.11 -38.29
C GLU A 50 34.98 -1.88 -37.03
N ALA A 51 36.11 -2.57 -36.90
CA ALA A 51 36.94 -2.54 -35.69
C ALA A 51 37.45 -1.12 -35.38
N PHE A 52 37.99 -0.42 -36.37
CA PHE A 52 38.43 0.96 -36.20
C PHE A 52 37.29 1.90 -35.80
N ARG A 53 36.13 1.82 -36.47
CA ARG A 53 34.95 2.63 -36.12
C ARG A 53 34.44 2.36 -34.71
N ARG A 54 34.42 1.09 -34.28
CA ARG A 54 34.06 0.71 -32.91
C ARG A 54 35.05 1.28 -31.90
N ARG A 55 36.35 1.12 -32.13
CA ARG A 55 37.41 1.66 -31.26
C ARG A 55 37.34 3.18 -31.13
N CYS A 56 37.10 3.92 -32.22
CA CYS A 56 36.93 5.38 -32.15
C CYS A 56 35.69 5.82 -31.36
N ARG A 57 34.61 5.02 -31.34
CA ARG A 57 33.41 5.28 -30.52
C ARG A 57 33.64 4.96 -29.04
N MET A 58 34.39 3.89 -28.75
CA MET A 58 34.70 3.47 -27.38
C MET A 58 35.78 4.34 -26.74
N PHE A 59 36.76 4.81 -27.53
CA PHE A 59 37.95 5.53 -27.06
C PHE A 59 38.08 6.89 -27.77
N PRO A 60 37.36 7.92 -27.33
CA PRO A 60 37.33 9.22 -28.01
C PRO A 60 38.68 9.97 -27.97
N SER A 61 39.62 9.64 -27.07
CA SER A 61 40.96 10.27 -27.09
C SER A 61 41.77 9.94 -28.35
N LEU A 62 41.50 8.79 -29.00
CA LEU A 62 42.15 8.41 -30.26
C LEU A 62 41.85 9.41 -31.40
N VAL A 63 40.73 10.13 -31.31
CA VAL A 63 40.32 11.14 -32.29
C VAL A 63 40.58 12.55 -31.75
N ASN A 64 40.34 12.78 -30.46
CA ASN A 64 40.40 14.11 -29.86
C ASN A 64 41.83 14.54 -29.46
N CYS A 65 42.71 13.59 -29.15
CA CYS A 65 44.06 13.86 -28.64
C CYS A 65 45.18 13.43 -29.60
N CYS A 66 44.86 12.75 -30.70
CA CYS A 66 45.81 12.36 -31.73
C CYS A 66 45.55 13.12 -33.03
N THR A 67 46.63 13.47 -33.74
CA THR A 67 46.51 13.96 -35.12
C THR A 67 46.28 12.76 -36.04
N ILE A 68 45.20 12.80 -36.81
CA ILE A 68 44.86 11.75 -37.77
C ILE A 68 45.52 12.07 -39.10
N ASP A 69 46.36 11.15 -39.57
CA ASP A 69 46.94 11.18 -40.90
C ASP A 69 46.29 10.09 -41.77
N TRP A 70 45.68 10.51 -42.88
CA TRP A 70 44.95 9.61 -43.76
C TRP A 70 45.87 9.12 -44.88
N PHE A 71 46.26 7.85 -44.80
CA PHE A 71 46.89 7.17 -45.92
C PHE A 71 45.84 6.84 -46.96
N THR A 72 45.76 7.67 -47.99
CA THR A 72 44.92 7.41 -49.17
C THR A 72 45.56 6.36 -50.05
N LYS A 73 44.78 5.84 -51.01
CA LYS A 73 45.32 5.00 -52.08
C LYS A 73 46.50 5.70 -52.75
N TRP A 74 47.51 4.91 -53.13
CA TRP A 74 48.68 5.44 -53.80
C TRP A 74 48.28 5.99 -55.17
N PRO A 75 48.69 7.22 -55.53
CA PRO A 75 48.43 7.73 -56.87
C PRO A 75 49.21 6.90 -57.91
N PRO A 76 48.71 6.80 -59.15
CA PRO A 76 49.32 5.98 -60.20
C PRO A 76 50.77 6.37 -60.46
N GLU A 77 51.11 7.64 -60.32
CA GLU A 77 52.47 8.16 -60.48
C GLU A 77 53.42 7.64 -59.39
N ALA A 78 52.93 7.49 -58.16
CA ALA A 78 53.72 6.95 -57.05
C ALA A 78 53.94 5.44 -57.21
N LEU A 79 52.91 4.70 -57.64
CA LEU A 79 53.03 3.28 -57.98
C LEU A 79 54.01 3.06 -59.13
N HIS A 80 53.95 3.90 -60.16
CA HIS A 80 54.89 3.85 -61.28
C HIS A 80 56.34 4.14 -60.82
N SER A 81 56.55 5.16 -59.97
CA SER A 81 57.86 5.50 -59.44
C SER A 81 58.47 4.37 -58.59
N VAL A 82 57.66 3.72 -57.75
CA VAL A 82 58.10 2.59 -56.94
C VAL A 82 58.39 1.37 -57.81
N ALA A 83 57.53 1.06 -58.78
CA ALA A 83 57.76 -0.03 -59.71
C ALA A 83 59.07 0.16 -60.48
N LEU A 84 59.32 1.39 -60.98
CA LEU A 84 60.53 1.71 -61.72
C LEU A 84 61.79 1.57 -60.84
N GLN A 85 61.73 2.01 -59.58
CA GLN A 85 62.86 1.90 -58.64
C GLN A 85 63.10 0.45 -58.17
N CYS A 86 62.05 -0.35 -57.97
CA CYS A 86 62.16 -1.76 -57.63
C CYS A 86 62.69 -2.62 -58.79
N LEU A 87 62.39 -2.23 -60.03
CA LEU A 87 62.76 -2.97 -61.25
C LEU A 87 64.10 -2.54 -61.87
N GLN A 88 64.74 -1.47 -61.36
CA GLN A 88 66.08 -1.01 -61.77
C GLN A 88 67.16 -2.11 -61.89
N PRO A 89 67.21 -3.16 -61.04
CA PRO A 89 68.24 -4.20 -61.14
C PRO A 89 68.22 -5.03 -62.44
N LEU A 90 67.16 -4.94 -63.26
CA LEU A 90 66.94 -5.79 -64.44
C LEU A 90 67.64 -5.28 -65.73
N GLY A 91 68.26 -4.10 -65.70
CA GLY A 91 69.17 -3.60 -66.74
C GLY A 91 68.56 -3.15 -68.09
N ASN A 92 67.38 -3.62 -68.48
CA ASN A 92 66.70 -3.22 -69.73
C ASN A 92 65.60 -2.16 -69.50
N GLN A 93 65.87 -0.91 -69.87
CA GLN A 93 65.00 0.25 -69.60
C GLN A 93 63.59 0.12 -70.23
N GLU A 94 63.49 -0.37 -71.47
CA GLU A 94 62.20 -0.47 -72.19
C GLU A 94 61.27 -1.55 -71.59
N VAL A 95 61.86 -2.64 -71.09
CA VAL A 95 61.12 -3.71 -70.43
C VAL A 95 60.66 -3.25 -69.04
N ILE A 96 61.49 -2.47 -68.34
CA ILE A 96 61.17 -1.91 -67.03
C ILE A 96 59.96 -0.96 -67.11
N GLU A 97 59.91 -0.06 -68.09
CA GLU A 97 58.77 0.86 -68.25
C GLU A 97 57.46 0.11 -68.56
N LYS A 98 57.50 -0.87 -69.46
CA LYS A 98 56.32 -1.68 -69.81
C LYS A 98 55.80 -2.50 -68.63
N ILE A 99 56.70 -3.15 -67.88
CA ILE A 99 56.32 -3.92 -66.69
C ILE A 99 55.80 -2.98 -65.59
N SER A 100 56.42 -1.82 -65.41
CA SER A 100 55.97 -0.83 -64.43
C SER A 100 54.53 -0.39 -64.69
N ASN A 101 54.18 -0.08 -65.95
CA ASN A 101 52.81 0.26 -66.34
C ASN A 101 51.82 -0.88 -66.05
N ILE A 102 52.20 -2.13 -66.35
CA ILE A 102 51.36 -3.30 -66.05
C ILE A 102 51.15 -3.46 -64.54
N CYS A 103 52.18 -3.25 -63.72
CA CYS A 103 52.06 -3.30 -62.26
C CYS A 103 51.09 -2.24 -61.72
N VAL A 104 51.09 -1.03 -62.28
CA VAL A 104 50.13 0.02 -61.88
C VAL A 104 48.70 -0.41 -62.23
N THR A 105 48.45 -0.86 -63.47
CA THR A 105 47.12 -1.31 -63.88
C THR A 105 46.62 -2.47 -63.04
N MET A 106 47.46 -3.48 -62.79
CA MET A 106 47.10 -4.62 -61.93
C MET A 106 46.72 -4.19 -60.51
N HIS A 107 47.44 -3.24 -59.91
CA HIS A 107 47.11 -2.74 -58.58
C HIS A 107 45.78 -1.98 -58.56
N GLN A 108 45.49 -1.18 -59.60
CA GLN A 108 44.23 -0.44 -59.71
C GLN A 108 43.03 -1.38 -59.91
N ASP A 109 43.17 -2.38 -60.79
CA ASP A 109 42.10 -3.35 -61.06
C ASP A 109 41.73 -4.16 -59.81
N VAL A 110 42.72 -4.61 -59.04
CA VAL A 110 42.50 -5.33 -57.78
C VAL A 110 41.81 -4.46 -56.74
N ASP A 111 42.15 -3.17 -56.65
CA ASP A 111 41.50 -2.25 -55.73
C ASP A 111 40.02 -2.05 -56.04
N GLU A 112 39.64 -1.95 -57.32
CA GLU A 112 38.25 -1.84 -57.75
C GLU A 112 37.46 -3.13 -57.45
N GLU A 113 38.05 -4.30 -57.69
CA GLU A 113 37.42 -5.59 -57.41
C GLU A 113 37.20 -5.82 -55.90
N ILE A 114 38.14 -5.41 -55.06
CA ILE A 114 38.01 -5.46 -53.60
C ILE A 114 36.87 -4.56 -53.11
N GLU A 115 36.73 -3.35 -53.67
CA GLU A 115 35.63 -2.45 -53.32
C GLU A 115 34.27 -3.03 -53.71
N PHE A 116 34.17 -3.58 -54.92
CA PHE A 116 32.93 -4.19 -55.41
C PHE A 116 32.53 -5.42 -54.57
N SER A 117 33.48 -6.32 -54.30
CA SER A 117 33.23 -7.53 -53.50
C SER A 117 32.84 -7.21 -52.05
N CYS A 118 33.51 -6.24 -51.42
CA CYS A 118 33.17 -5.77 -50.07
C CYS A 118 31.78 -5.10 -50.02
N GLY A 119 31.43 -4.34 -51.06
CA GLY A 119 30.10 -3.76 -51.23
C GLY A 119 29.02 -4.83 -51.37
N LEU A 120 29.25 -5.83 -52.21
CA LEU A 120 28.33 -6.93 -52.45
C LEU A 120 28.13 -7.79 -51.20
N GLN A 121 29.20 -8.09 -50.45
CA GLN A 121 29.12 -8.84 -49.19
C GLN A 121 28.16 -8.15 -48.20
N LYS A 122 28.30 -6.83 -48.02
CA LYS A 122 27.40 -6.08 -47.11
C LYS A 122 25.94 -6.10 -47.55
N LEU A 123 25.68 -6.10 -48.86
CA LEU A 123 24.32 -6.22 -49.39
C LEU A 123 23.70 -7.58 -49.01
N TYR A 124 24.46 -8.66 -49.14
CA TYR A 124 24.01 -9.99 -48.73
C TYR A 124 23.80 -10.10 -47.22
N GLU A 125 24.74 -9.61 -46.41
CA GLU A 125 24.58 -9.59 -44.94
C GLU A 125 23.33 -8.81 -44.52
N THR A 126 23.08 -7.66 -45.16
CA THR A 126 21.87 -6.85 -44.88
C THR A 126 20.61 -7.59 -45.32
N TYR A 127 20.64 -8.26 -46.47
CA TYR A 127 19.52 -9.05 -46.97
C TYR A 127 19.16 -10.19 -45.99
N ASP A 128 20.16 -10.90 -45.48
CA ASP A 128 19.95 -11.97 -44.50
C ASP A 128 19.35 -11.44 -43.19
N VAL A 129 19.85 -10.30 -42.69
CA VAL A 129 19.31 -9.65 -41.48
C VAL A 129 17.85 -9.24 -41.68
N VAL A 130 17.51 -8.64 -42.82
CA VAL A 130 16.14 -8.25 -43.16
C VAL A 130 15.24 -9.50 -43.23
N GLY A 131 15.70 -10.59 -43.84
CA GLY A 131 14.95 -11.84 -43.89
C GLY A 131 14.63 -12.42 -42.51
N VAL A 132 15.59 -12.39 -41.58
CA VAL A 132 15.37 -12.81 -40.18
C VAL A 132 14.36 -11.89 -39.48
N MET A 133 14.48 -10.58 -39.67
CA MET A 133 13.54 -9.60 -39.09
C MET A 133 12.11 -9.80 -39.62
N GLU A 134 11.92 -10.01 -40.92
CA GLU A 134 10.61 -10.28 -41.52
C GLU A 134 9.97 -11.55 -40.96
N ALA A 135 10.76 -12.61 -40.75
CA ALA A 135 10.28 -13.84 -40.14
C ALA A 135 9.82 -13.64 -38.68
N GLN A 136 10.60 -12.89 -37.89
CA GLN A 136 10.26 -12.57 -36.49
C GLN A 136 8.98 -11.73 -36.39
N VAL A 137 8.80 -10.75 -37.29
CA VAL A 137 7.58 -9.93 -37.34
C VAL A 137 6.37 -10.81 -37.64
N ARG A 138 6.48 -11.70 -38.64
CA ARG A 138 5.39 -12.61 -39.03
C ARG A 138 5.00 -13.59 -37.91
N GLU A 139 5.95 -14.01 -37.08
CA GLU A 139 5.69 -14.87 -35.91
C GLU A 139 5.01 -14.10 -34.77
N MET A 140 5.36 -12.82 -34.57
CA MET A 140 4.86 -11.99 -33.47
C MET A 140 3.44 -11.45 -33.71
N GLU A 141 3.06 -11.21 -34.97
CA GLU A 141 1.72 -10.74 -35.36
C GLU A 141 0.55 -11.55 -34.75
N PRO A 142 0.47 -12.89 -34.90
CA PRO A 142 -0.63 -13.66 -34.32
C PRO A 142 -0.63 -13.66 -32.78
N ILE A 143 0.56 -13.57 -32.17
CA ILE A 143 0.70 -13.52 -30.71
C ILE A 143 0.13 -12.20 -30.16
N LEU A 144 0.41 -11.08 -30.84
CA LEU A 144 -0.14 -9.77 -30.49
C LEU A 144 -1.66 -9.73 -30.65
N ALA A 145 -2.19 -10.29 -31.75
CA ALA A 145 -3.64 -10.37 -31.97
C ALA A 145 -4.35 -11.17 -30.88
N ARG A 146 -3.84 -12.37 -30.55
CA ARG A 146 -4.42 -13.20 -29.48
C ARG A 146 -4.39 -12.51 -28.12
N LYS A 147 -3.27 -11.87 -27.78
CA LYS A 147 -3.13 -11.11 -26.52
C LYS A 147 -4.02 -9.88 -26.47
N ALA A 148 -4.25 -9.21 -27.59
CA ALA A 148 -5.19 -8.10 -27.68
C ALA A 148 -6.63 -8.56 -27.41
N GLU A 149 -7.05 -9.69 -28.00
CA GLU A 149 -8.36 -10.30 -27.73
C GLU A 149 -8.52 -10.73 -26.26
N GLU A 150 -7.52 -11.42 -25.70
CA GLU A 150 -7.49 -11.79 -24.28
C GLU A 150 -7.58 -10.56 -23.38
N GLY A 151 -6.89 -9.47 -23.75
CA GLY A 151 -6.93 -8.18 -23.05
C GLY A 151 -8.31 -7.53 -23.08
N ILE A 152 -8.94 -7.44 -24.26
CA ILE A 152 -10.30 -6.89 -24.41
C ILE A 152 -11.32 -7.70 -23.60
N ALA A 153 -11.24 -9.03 -23.66
CA ALA A 153 -12.12 -9.91 -22.90
C ALA A 153 -11.97 -9.71 -21.39
N LEU A 154 -10.74 -9.58 -20.89
CA LEU A 154 -10.48 -9.36 -19.47
C LEU A 154 -10.97 -7.97 -19.00
N VAL A 155 -10.74 -6.91 -19.78
CA VAL A 155 -11.26 -5.57 -19.46
C VAL A 155 -12.80 -5.57 -19.40
N ASN A 156 -13.47 -6.28 -20.31
CA ASN A 156 -14.93 -6.38 -20.29
C ASN A 156 -15.46 -7.13 -19.06
N ARG A 157 -14.81 -8.21 -18.63
CA ARG A 157 -15.17 -8.91 -17.38
C ARG A 157 -15.00 -8.00 -16.16
N LEU A 158 -13.88 -7.29 -16.06
CA LEU A 158 -13.63 -6.37 -14.94
C LEU A 158 -14.66 -5.23 -14.88
N LYS A 159 -15.11 -4.71 -16.01
CA LYS A 159 -16.19 -3.72 -16.03
C LYS A 159 -17.51 -4.27 -15.48
N VAL A 160 -17.82 -5.55 -15.70
CA VAL A 160 -19.02 -6.19 -15.16
C VAL A 160 -18.87 -6.39 -13.65
N GLU A 161 -17.74 -6.93 -13.19
CA GLU A 161 -17.47 -7.15 -11.77
C GLU A 161 -17.39 -5.84 -10.98
N GLN A 162 -16.79 -4.79 -11.54
CA GLN A 162 -16.74 -3.46 -10.94
C GLN A 162 -18.15 -2.88 -10.76
N LYS A 163 -19.02 -2.98 -11.77
CA LYS A 163 -20.42 -2.53 -11.65
C LYS A 163 -21.18 -3.28 -10.55
N ALA A 164 -21.03 -4.60 -10.50
CA ALA A 164 -21.67 -5.42 -9.47
C ALA A 164 -21.16 -5.04 -8.06
N ALA A 165 -19.85 -4.80 -7.90
CA ALA A 165 -19.26 -4.35 -6.64
C ALA A 165 -19.80 -2.97 -6.21
N ASP A 166 -19.89 -2.02 -7.15
CA ASP A 166 -20.43 -0.68 -6.89
C ASP A 166 -21.90 -0.73 -6.46
N GLU A 167 -22.71 -1.59 -7.08
CA GLU A 167 -24.12 -1.80 -6.70
C GLU A 167 -24.27 -2.35 -5.29
N VAL A 168 -23.50 -3.39 -4.94
CA VAL A 168 -23.51 -3.98 -3.58
C VAL A 168 -23.03 -2.95 -2.56
N LYS A 169 -21.99 -2.17 -2.87
CA LYS A 169 -21.49 -1.10 -2.01
C LYS A 169 -22.57 -0.04 -1.73
N GLN A 170 -23.30 0.38 -2.76
CA GLN A 170 -24.41 1.33 -2.57
C GLN A 170 -25.51 0.77 -1.66
N MET A 171 -25.81 -0.52 -1.75
CA MET A 171 -26.77 -1.17 -0.87
C MET A 171 -26.26 -1.23 0.58
N VAL A 172 -24.98 -1.58 0.79
CA VAL A 172 -24.36 -1.60 2.12
C VAL A 172 -24.34 -0.21 2.76
N MET A 173 -24.07 0.85 2.00
CA MET A 173 -24.13 2.23 2.50
C MET A 173 -25.54 2.65 2.97
N LYS A 174 -26.59 2.17 2.28
CA LYS A 174 -27.98 2.40 2.72
C LYS A 174 -28.30 1.62 3.99
N ASP A 175 -27.96 0.33 4.04
CA ASP A 175 -28.15 -0.53 5.22
C ASP A 175 -27.39 0.04 6.45
N GLU A 176 -26.19 0.59 6.25
CA GLU A 176 -25.39 1.28 7.28
C GLU A 176 -26.09 2.53 7.84
N ALA A 177 -26.63 3.38 6.97
CA ALA A 177 -27.34 4.58 7.38
C ALA A 177 -28.57 4.24 8.22
N GLU A 178 -29.35 3.24 7.80
CA GLU A 178 -30.50 2.75 8.56
C GLU A 178 -30.08 2.13 9.91
N ALA A 179 -29.02 1.33 9.92
CA ALA A 179 -28.49 0.73 11.14
C ALA A 179 -28.00 1.80 12.13
N LYS A 180 -27.42 2.91 11.64
CA LYS A 180 -26.98 4.04 12.46
C LYS A 180 -28.16 4.79 13.09
N ILE A 181 -29.25 4.99 12.34
CA ILE A 181 -30.49 5.59 12.86
C ILE A 181 -31.06 4.71 13.96
N LYS A 182 -31.26 3.42 13.69
CA LYS A 182 -31.78 2.46 14.68
C LYS A 182 -30.86 2.34 15.90
N ALA A 183 -29.55 2.46 15.73
CA ALA A 183 -28.60 2.48 16.84
C ALA A 183 -28.74 3.73 17.72
N ALA A 184 -29.00 4.89 17.12
CA ALA A 184 -29.26 6.12 17.85
C ALA A 184 -30.57 6.03 18.65
N GLU A 185 -31.64 5.49 18.06
CA GLU A 185 -32.93 5.26 18.73
C GLU A 185 -32.78 4.31 19.93
N VAL A 186 -32.09 3.18 19.75
CA VAL A 186 -31.83 2.23 20.86
C VAL A 186 -31.03 2.90 21.98
N LYS A 187 -30.04 3.72 21.62
CA LYS A 187 -29.24 4.47 22.60
C LYS A 187 -30.09 5.50 23.35
N GLU A 188 -30.96 6.22 22.66
CA GLU A 188 -31.87 7.19 23.27
C GLU A 188 -32.81 6.53 24.28
N ILE A 189 -33.41 5.38 23.94
CA ILE A 189 -34.25 4.60 24.87
C ILE A 189 -33.45 4.16 26.11
N ALA A 190 -32.19 3.77 25.94
CA ALA A 190 -31.32 3.42 27.06
C ALA A 190 -30.97 4.63 27.94
N ASP A 191 -30.67 5.77 27.33
CA ASP A 191 -30.28 6.99 28.04
C ASP A 191 -31.50 7.59 28.79
N GLU A 192 -32.69 7.54 28.20
CA GLU A 192 -33.94 7.85 28.90
C GLU A 192 -34.20 6.93 30.08
N ALA A 193 -34.08 5.61 29.90
CA ALA A 193 -34.29 4.64 30.97
C ALA A 193 -33.31 4.85 32.15
N LYS A 194 -32.05 5.20 31.85
CA LYS A 194 -31.04 5.54 32.85
C LYS A 194 -31.35 6.88 33.54
N ALA A 195 -31.77 7.90 32.78
CA ALA A 195 -32.12 9.20 33.34
C ALA A 195 -33.32 9.09 34.29
N ASP A 196 -34.35 8.34 33.89
CA ASP A 196 -35.53 8.07 34.71
C ASP A 196 -35.14 7.31 35.99
N LEU A 197 -34.31 6.25 35.87
CA LEU A 197 -33.81 5.48 37.01
C LEU A 197 -32.96 6.35 37.97
N ALA A 198 -32.17 7.28 37.44
CA ALA A 198 -31.34 8.20 38.21
C ALA A 198 -32.15 9.18 39.09
N LEU A 199 -33.46 9.37 38.82
CA LEU A 199 -34.32 10.15 39.71
C LEU A 199 -34.57 9.45 41.05
N ALA A 200 -34.55 8.11 41.09
CA ALA A 200 -34.85 7.33 42.30
C ALA A 200 -33.61 6.69 42.96
N MET A 201 -32.53 6.46 42.20
CA MET A 201 -31.31 5.82 42.74
C MET A 201 -30.67 6.59 43.91
N PRO A 202 -30.46 7.93 43.85
CA PRO A 202 -29.77 8.65 44.94
C PRO A 202 -30.55 8.59 46.26
N ALA A 203 -31.88 8.65 46.18
CA ALA A 203 -32.75 8.52 47.36
C ALA A 203 -32.68 7.10 47.95
N MET A 204 -32.61 6.08 47.10
CA MET A 204 -32.48 4.68 47.51
C MET A 204 -31.10 4.37 48.14
N GLU A 205 -30.02 4.85 47.52
CA GLU A 205 -28.65 4.69 48.02
C GLU A 205 -28.46 5.43 49.35
N ALA A 206 -28.96 6.67 49.46
CA ALA A 206 -28.92 7.43 50.71
C ALA A 206 -29.70 6.72 51.84
N ALA A 207 -30.85 6.12 51.53
CA ALA A 207 -31.61 5.36 52.50
C ALA A 207 -30.90 4.05 52.91
N GLN A 208 -30.23 3.36 51.98
CA GLN A 208 -29.44 2.17 52.29
C GLN A 208 -28.21 2.48 53.16
N GLU A 209 -27.49 3.57 52.88
CA GLU A 209 -26.37 4.02 53.73
C GLU A 209 -26.84 4.46 55.12
N ALA A 210 -28.01 5.11 55.22
CA ALA A 210 -28.63 5.44 56.49
C ALA A 210 -29.04 4.20 57.31
N LEU A 211 -29.28 3.06 56.66
CA LEU A 211 -29.55 1.77 57.33
C LEU A 211 -28.25 1.04 57.72
N LYS A 212 -27.21 1.09 56.87
CA LYS A 212 -25.90 0.48 57.15
C LYS A 212 -25.15 1.17 58.30
N SER A 213 -25.43 2.44 58.54
CA SER A 213 -24.82 3.22 59.64
C SER A 213 -25.46 2.97 61.02
N LEU A 214 -26.47 2.10 61.13
CA LEU A 214 -27.10 1.74 62.39
C LEU A 214 -26.28 0.70 63.18
N ASN A 215 -26.10 0.93 64.48
CA ASN A 215 -25.35 0.04 65.35
C ASN A 215 -26.29 -0.84 66.22
N LYS A 216 -25.72 -1.89 66.83
CA LYS A 216 -26.46 -2.85 67.68
C LYS A 216 -27.18 -2.19 68.87
N ALA A 217 -26.68 -1.05 69.36
CA ALA A 217 -27.29 -0.29 70.45
C ALA A 217 -28.63 0.34 70.03
N ASP A 218 -28.71 0.93 68.84
CA ASP A 218 -29.92 1.58 68.32
C ASP A 218 -31.07 0.55 68.12
N ILE A 219 -30.71 -0.68 67.75
CA ILE A 219 -31.65 -1.81 67.57
C ILE A 219 -32.18 -2.31 68.92
N ASN A 220 -31.36 -2.29 69.97
CA ASN A 220 -31.77 -2.73 71.31
C ASN A 220 -32.73 -1.73 71.98
N GLU A 221 -32.63 -0.43 71.68
CA GLU A 221 -33.55 0.61 72.16
C GLU A 221 -34.98 0.37 71.66
N LEU A 222 -35.16 0.00 70.39
CA LEU A 222 -36.47 -0.34 69.83
C LEU A 222 -37.08 -1.62 70.43
N LYS A 223 -36.25 -2.59 70.81
CA LYS A 223 -36.70 -3.86 71.41
C LYS A 223 -37.13 -3.73 72.88
N ALA A 224 -36.76 -2.63 73.54
CA ALA A 224 -37.07 -2.39 74.95
C ALA A 224 -38.51 -1.87 75.18
N PHE A 225 -39.24 -1.47 74.13
CA PHE A 225 -40.61 -0.97 74.27
C PHE A 225 -41.62 -2.11 74.54
N GLN A 226 -42.22 -2.12 75.74
CA GLN A 226 -43.31 -3.03 76.12
C GLN A 226 -44.62 -2.76 75.34
N LYS A 227 -44.86 -1.49 74.99
CA LYS A 227 -45.88 -1.04 74.02
C LYS A 227 -45.22 0.03 73.13
N PRO A 228 -45.13 -0.17 71.81
CA PRO A 228 -44.45 0.79 70.95
C PRO A 228 -45.24 2.11 70.92
N PRO A 229 -44.56 3.26 71.01
CA PRO A 229 -45.18 4.56 70.76
C PRO A 229 -45.90 4.58 69.42
N THR A 230 -46.97 5.38 69.33
CA THR A 230 -47.85 5.47 68.15
C THR A 230 -47.08 5.68 66.85
N LEU A 231 -46.04 6.53 66.86
CA LEU A 231 -45.16 6.80 65.72
C LEU A 231 -44.26 5.62 65.34
N VAL A 232 -43.74 4.86 66.31
CA VAL A 232 -42.85 3.70 66.05
C VAL A 232 -43.63 2.56 65.41
N ARG A 233 -44.85 2.29 65.90
CA ARG A 233 -45.76 1.30 65.31
C ARG A 233 -46.11 1.65 63.86
N PHE A 234 -46.40 2.92 63.61
CA PHE A 234 -46.76 3.45 62.29
C PHE A 234 -45.64 3.35 61.26
N VAL A 235 -44.37 3.46 61.67
CA VAL A 235 -43.19 3.31 60.79
C VAL A 235 -42.83 1.84 60.54
N MET A 236 -42.99 0.97 61.54
CA MET A 236 -42.68 -0.46 61.43
C MET A 236 -43.68 -1.23 60.57
N GLU A 237 -44.96 -0.83 60.59
CA GLU A 237 -46.01 -1.47 59.80
C GLU A 237 -45.67 -1.54 58.28
N PRO A 238 -45.29 -0.45 57.58
CA PRO A 238 -44.83 -0.49 56.19
C PRO A 238 -43.55 -1.31 55.92
N VAL A 239 -42.64 -1.40 56.89
CA VAL A 239 -41.39 -2.17 56.74
C VAL A 239 -41.67 -3.68 56.80
N CYS A 240 -42.52 -4.11 57.73
CA CYS A 240 -42.96 -5.51 57.82
C CYS A 240 -43.67 -5.96 56.54
N ILE A 241 -44.45 -5.06 55.91
CA ILE A 241 -45.08 -5.27 54.60
C ILE A 241 -44.06 -5.56 53.50
N LEU A 242 -43.05 -4.71 53.37
CA LEU A 242 -42.07 -4.81 52.29
C LEU A 242 -41.20 -6.06 52.41
N LEU A 243 -41.01 -6.59 53.63
CA LEU A 243 -40.25 -7.81 53.89
C LEU A 243 -41.08 -9.11 53.72
N GLY A 244 -42.35 -9.02 53.30
CA GLY A 244 -43.20 -10.19 53.07
C GLY A 244 -43.53 -11.00 54.34
N VAL A 245 -43.19 -10.45 55.50
CA VAL A 245 -43.56 -10.99 56.82
C VAL A 245 -44.99 -10.57 57.08
N LYS A 246 -45.84 -11.49 57.57
CA LYS A 246 -47.24 -11.22 57.88
C LYS A 246 -47.33 -9.86 58.60
N PRO A 247 -47.89 -8.85 57.93
CA PRO A 247 -48.07 -7.55 58.52
C PRO A 247 -49.54 -7.51 58.89
N ASP A 248 -49.68 -7.27 60.14
CA ASP A 248 -50.52 -8.01 61.02
C ASP A 248 -50.06 -7.22 62.34
N TRP A 249 -50.61 -7.39 63.52
CA TRP A 249 -50.43 -8.79 63.82
C TRP A 249 -51.55 -9.66 63.26
N ASP A 250 -52.63 -9.04 62.75
CA ASP A 250 -53.48 -9.60 61.69
C ASP A 250 -53.97 -8.57 60.63
N HIS A 251 -53.52 -8.69 59.37
CA HIS A 251 -54.07 -8.18 58.12
C HIS A 251 -53.89 -6.70 57.75
N THR A 252 -52.65 -6.30 57.71
CA THR A 252 -52.09 -5.54 56.59
C THR A 252 -52.30 -6.35 55.30
N LYS A 253 -53.55 -6.59 54.87
CA LYS A 253 -53.91 -7.33 53.64
C LYS A 253 -54.71 -6.48 52.66
N SER A 254 -55.01 -5.23 52.99
CA SER A 254 -55.62 -4.26 52.06
C SER A 254 -54.54 -3.35 51.41
N ILE A 255 -53.33 -3.89 51.21
CA ILE A 255 -52.08 -3.12 51.14
C ILE A 255 -51.90 -2.34 49.84
N LEU A 256 -52.37 -2.84 48.70
CA LEU A 256 -52.04 -2.21 47.42
C LEU A 256 -52.81 -0.90 47.14
N LYS A 257 -53.82 -0.55 47.95
CA LYS A 257 -54.54 0.74 47.86
C LYS A 257 -54.16 1.78 48.93
N LYS A 258 -53.38 1.42 49.97
CA LYS A 258 -53.20 2.24 51.20
C LYS A 258 -51.86 2.97 51.35
N LEU A 259 -50.80 2.54 50.65
CA LEU A 259 -49.47 3.18 50.74
C LEU A 259 -49.50 4.68 50.40
N LYS A 260 -50.38 5.07 49.46
CA LYS A 260 -50.54 6.47 49.02
C LYS A 260 -51.08 7.42 50.11
N ALA A 261 -51.91 6.92 51.04
CA ALA A 261 -52.51 7.71 52.12
C ALA A 261 -51.60 7.85 53.35
N TYR A 262 -50.74 6.86 53.61
CA TYR A 262 -49.79 6.90 54.72
C TYR A 262 -48.54 7.74 54.41
N LEU A 263 -48.05 7.69 53.17
CA LEU A 263 -46.92 8.50 52.70
C LEU A 263 -47.24 10.01 52.64
N THR A 264 -48.52 10.38 52.61
CA THR A 264 -48.99 11.78 52.60
C THR A 264 -49.43 12.30 53.97
N HIS A 265 -49.38 11.46 55.02
CA HIS A 265 -49.75 11.88 56.37
C HIS A 265 -48.67 12.76 56.99
N LYS A 266 -49.08 13.84 57.68
CA LYS A 266 -48.19 14.83 58.31
C LYS A 266 -47.17 14.22 59.29
N ASP A 267 -47.51 13.08 59.88
CA ASP A 267 -46.68 12.36 60.85
C ASP A 267 -45.65 11.40 60.22
N PHE A 268 -45.72 11.13 58.91
CA PHE A 268 -44.76 10.30 58.18
C PHE A 268 -43.62 11.16 57.58
N ASN A 269 -43.03 12.04 58.41
CA ASN A 269 -41.94 12.92 58.04
C ASN A 269 -40.64 12.46 58.71
N PRO A 270 -39.54 12.21 57.96
CA PRO A 270 -38.23 11.89 58.53
C PRO A 270 -37.83 12.83 59.67
N ASP A 271 -38.08 14.14 59.57
CA ASP A 271 -37.63 15.16 60.52
C ASP A 271 -38.37 15.14 61.87
N THR A 272 -39.62 14.68 61.89
CA THR A 272 -40.39 14.53 63.14
C THR A 272 -40.05 13.21 63.84
N VAL A 273 -39.81 12.15 63.07
CA VAL A 273 -39.51 10.80 63.58
C VAL A 273 -38.11 10.72 64.20
N VAL A 274 -37.13 11.53 63.75
CA VAL A 274 -35.78 11.59 64.37
C VAL A 274 -35.82 11.88 65.86
N LYS A 275 -36.77 12.73 66.27
CA LYS A 275 -36.89 13.19 67.67
C LYS A 275 -37.28 12.06 68.62
N VAL A 276 -37.83 10.96 68.11
CA VAL A 276 -38.26 9.79 68.89
C VAL A 276 -37.31 8.61 68.72
N SER A 277 -36.86 8.31 67.49
CA SER A 277 -35.89 7.24 67.26
C SER A 277 -35.14 7.44 65.94
N LYS A 278 -33.81 7.36 66.01
CA LYS A 278 -32.93 7.41 64.84
C LYS A 278 -33.17 6.23 63.89
N VAL A 279 -33.49 5.06 64.42
CA VAL A 279 -33.77 3.86 63.61
C VAL A 279 -35.06 4.02 62.80
N CYS A 280 -36.12 4.54 63.43
CA CYS A 280 -37.37 4.81 62.74
C CYS A 280 -37.19 5.84 61.62
N ARG A 281 -36.31 6.83 61.77
CA ARG A 281 -35.97 7.78 60.69
C ARG A 281 -35.38 7.07 59.46
N SER A 282 -34.35 6.24 59.64
CA SER A 282 -33.73 5.51 58.52
C SER A 282 -34.72 4.56 57.83
N MET A 283 -35.64 3.97 58.60
CA MET A 283 -36.72 3.14 58.08
C MET A 283 -37.74 3.95 57.26
N VAL A 284 -38.14 5.15 57.70
CA VAL A 284 -39.04 6.03 56.93
C VAL A 284 -38.40 6.42 55.60
N LEU A 285 -37.13 6.83 55.60
CA LEU A 285 -36.39 7.20 54.38
C LEU A 285 -36.31 6.03 53.40
N TRP A 286 -36.11 4.81 53.90
CA TRP A 286 -36.08 3.60 53.08
C TRP A 286 -37.45 3.25 52.48
N VAL A 287 -38.54 3.34 53.25
CA VAL A 287 -39.90 3.11 52.74
C VAL A 287 -40.29 4.16 51.68
N GLN A 288 -39.93 5.44 51.90
CA GLN A 288 -40.16 6.51 50.93
C GLN A 288 -39.34 6.32 49.64
N ALA A 289 -38.08 5.91 49.77
CA ALA A 289 -37.22 5.61 48.63
C ALA A 289 -37.72 4.40 47.82
N ILE A 290 -38.24 3.36 48.49
CA ILE A 290 -38.83 2.19 47.83
C ILE A 290 -40.11 2.55 47.06
N ASP A 291 -40.99 3.39 47.62
CA ASP A 291 -42.19 3.84 46.89
C ASP A 291 -41.83 4.72 45.68
N MET A 292 -40.84 5.61 45.83
CA MET A 292 -40.31 6.42 44.73
C MET A 292 -39.69 5.56 43.64
N TYR A 293 -38.85 4.58 44.02
CA TYR A 293 -38.26 3.61 43.10
C TYR A 293 -39.33 2.76 42.42
N ALA A 294 -40.33 2.26 43.13
CA ALA A 294 -41.41 1.44 42.54
C ALA A 294 -42.24 2.22 41.52
N LYS A 295 -42.47 3.53 41.75
CA LYS A 295 -43.15 4.42 40.78
C LYS A 295 -42.32 4.64 39.53
N VAL A 296 -41.02 4.91 39.68
CA VAL A 296 -40.08 5.08 38.56
C VAL A 296 -39.90 3.77 37.80
N PHE A 297 -39.76 2.64 38.50
CA PHE A 297 -39.57 1.33 37.91
C PHE A 297 -40.75 0.90 37.03
N ARG A 298 -42.00 1.27 37.38
CA ARG A 298 -43.16 1.03 36.50
C ARG A 298 -43.07 1.71 35.14
N VAL A 299 -42.34 2.83 35.04
CA VAL A 299 -42.11 3.56 33.78
C VAL A 299 -40.86 3.05 33.07
N VAL A 300 -39.83 2.66 33.83
CA VAL A 300 -38.54 2.19 33.31
C VAL A 300 -38.58 0.73 32.84
N GLU A 301 -39.32 -0.15 33.50
CA GLU A 301 -39.48 -1.57 33.16
C GLU A 301 -39.86 -1.81 31.68
N PRO A 302 -40.91 -1.16 31.12
CA PRO A 302 -41.23 -1.31 29.71
C PRO A 302 -40.15 -0.75 28.78
N LYS A 303 -39.42 0.31 29.19
CA LYS A 303 -38.29 0.85 28.42
C LYS A 303 -37.11 -0.13 28.38
N ILE A 304 -36.81 -0.81 29.49
CA ILE A 304 -35.75 -1.84 29.57
C ILE A 304 -36.07 -3.02 28.65
N ILE A 305 -37.33 -3.50 28.65
CA ILE A 305 -37.76 -4.61 27.78
C ILE A 305 -37.63 -4.21 26.31
N LYS A 306 -38.17 -3.04 25.93
CA LYS A 306 -38.06 -2.51 24.56
C LYS A 306 -36.61 -2.31 24.12
N HIS A 307 -35.76 -1.74 24.98
CA HIS A 307 -34.34 -1.59 24.71
C HIS A 307 -33.68 -2.96 24.47
N LYS A 308 -33.97 -3.97 25.30
CA LYS A 308 -33.39 -5.30 25.18
C LYS A 308 -33.77 -5.98 23.86
N GLU A 309 -35.03 -5.87 23.45
CA GLU A 309 -35.54 -6.39 22.17
C GLU A 309 -34.90 -5.66 20.99
N ALA A 310 -34.91 -4.33 20.99
CA ALA A 310 -34.35 -3.52 19.93
C ALA A 310 -32.82 -3.66 19.83
N ALA A 311 -32.11 -3.78 20.95
CA ALA A 311 -30.68 -4.07 20.99
C ALA A 311 -30.34 -5.48 20.47
N ALA A 312 -31.19 -6.48 20.70
CA ALA A 312 -31.00 -7.82 20.16
C ALA A 312 -31.16 -7.85 18.63
N ILE A 313 -32.15 -7.14 18.09
CA ILE A 313 -32.37 -6.98 16.65
C ILE A 313 -31.20 -6.19 16.03
N LEU A 314 -30.78 -5.09 16.66
CA LEU A 314 -29.66 -4.30 16.17
C LEU A 314 -28.37 -5.11 16.13
N LYS A 315 -28.14 -5.97 17.13
CA LYS A 315 -26.97 -6.86 17.19
C LYS A 315 -26.96 -7.85 16.02
N SER A 316 -28.10 -8.46 15.67
CA SER A 316 -28.16 -9.39 14.52
C SER A 316 -27.97 -8.64 13.19
N VAL A 317 -28.60 -7.48 13.02
CA VAL A 317 -28.46 -6.62 11.83
C VAL A 317 -27.01 -6.16 11.65
N MET A 318 -26.35 -5.67 12.70
CA MET A 318 -24.95 -5.26 12.65
C MET A 318 -24.00 -6.42 12.34
N ALA A 319 -24.32 -7.65 12.75
CA ALA A 319 -23.51 -8.82 12.40
C ALA A 319 -23.59 -9.14 10.91
N VAL A 320 -24.79 -9.10 10.32
CA VAL A 320 -24.99 -9.26 8.87
C VAL A 320 -24.31 -8.14 8.09
N LEU A 321 -24.44 -6.90 8.56
CA LEU A 321 -23.83 -5.73 7.92
C LEU A 321 -22.30 -5.84 7.87
N ARG A 322 -21.66 -6.25 8.97
CA ARG A 322 -20.21 -6.49 9.02
C ARG A 322 -19.76 -7.60 8.07
N ALA A 323 -20.56 -8.67 7.93
CA ALA A 323 -20.27 -9.72 6.97
C ALA A 323 -20.31 -9.19 5.53
N LYS A 324 -21.37 -8.44 5.17
CA LYS A 324 -21.49 -7.80 3.86
C LYS A 324 -20.37 -6.78 3.60
N GLN A 325 -20.01 -5.96 4.58
CA GLN A 325 -18.89 -5.01 4.48
C GLN A 325 -17.58 -5.72 4.15
N LYS A 326 -17.31 -6.84 4.84
CA LYS A 326 -16.12 -7.65 4.59
C LYS A 326 -16.13 -8.28 3.19
N GLU A 327 -17.27 -8.79 2.73
CA GLU A 327 -17.41 -9.34 1.37
C GLU A 327 -17.14 -8.27 0.30
N VAL A 328 -17.64 -7.04 0.48
CA VAL A 328 -17.37 -5.92 -0.43
C VAL A 328 -15.88 -5.58 -0.43
N GLU A 329 -15.25 -5.49 0.73
CA GLU A 329 -13.81 -5.21 0.86
C GLU A 329 -12.96 -6.29 0.17
N GLU A 330 -13.30 -7.57 0.34
CA GLU A 330 -12.61 -8.68 -0.34
C GLU A 330 -12.77 -8.63 -1.86
N ILE A 331 -13.93 -8.19 -2.37
CA ILE A 331 -14.15 -8.01 -3.82
C ILE A 331 -13.36 -6.82 -4.35
N GLU A 332 -13.37 -5.68 -3.65
CA GLU A 332 -12.61 -4.48 -4.03
C GLU A 332 -11.09 -4.76 -4.05
N GLU A 333 -10.57 -5.52 -3.08
CA GLU A 333 -9.16 -5.91 -3.04
C GLU A 333 -8.78 -6.81 -4.23
N LYS A 334 -9.64 -7.78 -4.57
CA LYS A 334 -9.45 -8.64 -5.75
C LYS A 334 -9.48 -7.84 -7.05
N LEU A 335 -10.41 -6.91 -7.19
CA LEU A 335 -10.49 -6.02 -8.35
C LEU A 335 -9.23 -5.15 -8.48
N ALA A 336 -8.75 -4.57 -7.37
CA ALA A 336 -7.53 -3.76 -7.35
C ALA A 336 -6.30 -4.56 -7.78
N LYS A 337 -6.15 -5.80 -7.27
CA LYS A 337 -5.07 -6.72 -7.69
C LYS A 337 -5.14 -7.04 -9.19
N MET A 338 -6.32 -7.38 -9.71
CA MET A 338 -6.50 -7.67 -11.13
C MET A 338 -6.22 -6.45 -12.03
N LEU A 339 -6.59 -5.24 -11.60
CA LEU A 339 -6.28 -4.00 -12.32
C LEU A 339 -4.76 -3.71 -12.35
N ASP A 340 -4.06 -3.97 -11.25
CA ASP A 340 -2.61 -3.76 -11.19
C ASP A 340 -1.85 -4.80 -12.04
N GLU A 341 -2.25 -6.08 -11.98
CA GLU A 341 -1.71 -7.11 -12.87
C GLU A 341 -1.90 -6.77 -14.35
N LEU A 342 -3.07 -6.23 -14.72
CA LEU A 342 -3.32 -5.74 -16.07
C LEU A 342 -2.41 -4.58 -16.44
N ARG A 343 -2.24 -3.60 -15.55
CA ARG A 343 -1.34 -2.46 -15.78
C ARG A 343 0.09 -2.94 -16.03
N VAL A 344 0.58 -3.87 -15.22
CA VAL A 344 1.92 -4.45 -15.37
C VAL A 344 2.04 -5.21 -16.70
N ARG A 345 1.05 -6.03 -17.05
CA ARG A 345 1.05 -6.76 -18.33
C ARG A 345 1.06 -5.84 -19.54
N ILE A 346 0.27 -4.76 -19.51
CA ILE A 346 0.26 -3.75 -20.57
C ILE A 346 1.65 -3.10 -20.66
N HIS A 347 2.20 -2.61 -19.55
CA HIS A 347 3.52 -1.97 -19.53
C HIS A 347 4.63 -2.88 -20.07
N THR A 348 4.66 -4.14 -19.62
CA THR A 348 5.66 -5.13 -20.03
C THR A 348 5.59 -5.45 -21.52
N GLN A 349 4.39 -5.44 -22.12
CA GLN A 349 4.22 -5.62 -23.56
C GLN A 349 4.72 -4.41 -24.36
N PHE A 350 4.46 -3.18 -23.88
CA PHE A 350 4.93 -1.96 -24.55
C PHE A 350 6.44 -1.73 -24.44
N THR A 351 7.12 -2.24 -23.41
CA THR A 351 8.59 -2.13 -23.26
C THR A 351 9.39 -3.20 -24.01
N ARG A 352 8.72 -4.24 -24.53
CA ARG A 352 9.35 -5.35 -25.27
C ARG A 352 9.18 -5.24 -26.79
N VAL A 353 8.45 -4.23 -27.25
CA VAL A 353 8.42 -3.75 -28.64
C VAL A 353 9.35 -2.56 -28.71
#